data_AF-A0A8J3NXL0-F1
#
_entry.id   AF-A0A8J3NXL0-F1
#
_cell.length_a   1.000
_cell.length_b   1.000
_cell.length_c   1.000
_cell.angle_alpha   90.00
_cell.angle_beta   90.00
_cell.angle_gamma   90.00
#
_symmetry.space_group_name_H-M   'P 1'
#
loop_
_entity.id
_entity.type
_entity.pdbx_description
1 polymer ?
#
loop_
_entity_poly.entity_id
_entity_poly.type
_entity_poly.pdbx_seq_one_letter_code
_entity_poly.pdbx_strand_id
1 'polypeptide(L)'
;MATKDQQVKRVVEGLALGVLAQGVHAVSSAKLDLEFAFNFAWRRWSQASRFPSIAGHDAGNLFWIGMGKSEGRRSTPAAWRCGRWSEPYIFYDGWTVDECLELVADERASGEDWKEFGQLYVSYFKPDKLRFDVDPDR
;
A
#
# COMPACT_ATOMS: atom_id res chain seq x y z
N MET A 1 -3.93 22.35 -3.31
CA MET A 1 -4.05 21.02 -3.97
C MET A 1 -2.78 20.24 -3.66
N ALA A 2 -2.88 18.99 -3.19
CA ALA A 2 -1.70 18.19 -2.87
C ALA A 2 -0.85 17.91 -4.13
N THR A 3 0.47 17.97 -4.01
CA THR A 3 1.39 17.68 -5.11
C THR A 3 1.33 16.21 -5.52
N LYS A 4 1.84 15.89 -6.71
CA LYS A 4 1.95 14.50 -7.18
C LYS A 4 2.72 13.62 -6.20
N ASP A 5 3.85 14.11 -5.67
CA ASP A 5 4.65 13.34 -4.70
C ASP A 5 3.90 13.12 -3.37
N GLN A 6 3.13 14.11 -2.91
CA GLN A 6 2.29 13.97 -1.72
C GLN A 6 1.17 12.94 -1.92
N GLN A 7 0.48 12.94 -3.06
CA GLN A 7 -0.54 11.94 -3.37
C GLN A 7 0.08 10.55 -3.49
N VAL A 8 1.20 10.40 -4.19
CA VAL A 8 1.91 9.12 -4.31
C VAL A 8 2.35 8.61 -2.94
N LYS A 9 2.90 9.49 -2.09
CA LYS A 9 3.24 9.17 -0.71
C LYS A 9 2.04 8.60 0.04
N ARG A 10 0.91 9.32 0.00
CA ARG A 10 -0.31 8.94 0.70
C ARG A 10 -0.85 7.58 0.25
N VAL A 11 -0.89 7.33 -1.06
CA VAL A 11 -1.35 6.05 -1.62
C VAL A 11 -0.41 4.90 -1.25
N VAL A 12 0.91 5.14 -1.24
CA VAL A 12 1.89 4.13 -0.84
C VAL A 12 1.74 3.75 0.64
N GLU A 13 1.52 4.73 1.52
CA GLU A 13 1.26 4.52 2.95
C GLU A 13 -0.06 3.78 3.18
N GLY A 14 -1.14 4.29 2.61
CA GLY A 14 -2.48 3.71 2.76
C GLY A 14 -2.56 2.29 2.23
N LEU A 15 -1.91 2.00 1.09
CA LEU A 15 -1.86 0.64 0.56
C LEU A 15 -0.99 -0.29 1.41
N ALA A 16 0.12 0.19 1.99
CA ALA A 16 0.92 -0.63 2.92
C ALA A 16 0.06 -1.12 4.09
N LEU A 17 -0.67 -0.19 4.71
CA LEU A 17 -1.57 -0.48 5.83
C LEU A 17 -2.75 -1.35 5.41
N GLY A 18 -3.34 -1.09 4.24
CA GLY A 18 -4.40 -1.90 3.69
C GLY A 18 -3.99 -3.36 3.48
N VAL A 19 -2.76 -3.60 3.01
CA VAL A 19 -2.18 -4.95 2.84
C VAL A 19 -1.94 -5.63 4.18
N LEU A 20 -1.36 -4.92 5.15
CA LEU A 20 -1.16 -5.43 6.51
C LEU A 20 -2.49 -5.81 7.18
N ALA A 21 -3.54 -5.03 6.95
CA ALA A 21 -4.88 -5.33 7.46
C ALA A 21 -5.48 -6.64 6.90
N GLN A 22 -4.94 -7.17 5.79
CA GLN A 22 -5.31 -8.49 5.26
C GLN A 22 -4.47 -9.65 5.86
N GLY A 23 -3.60 -9.36 6.84
CA GLY A 23 -2.66 -10.34 7.40
C GLY A 23 -1.52 -10.73 6.45
N VAL A 24 -1.30 -9.95 5.39
CA VAL A 24 -0.21 -10.17 4.43
C VAL A 24 0.98 -9.30 4.81
N HIS A 25 2.10 -9.93 5.15
CA HIS A 25 3.34 -9.22 5.51
C HIS A 25 4.34 -9.12 4.35
N ALA A 26 4.12 -9.84 3.25
CA ALA A 26 4.93 -9.66 2.05
C ALA A 26 4.18 -10.05 0.76
N VAL A 27 4.49 -9.34 -0.32
CA VAL A 27 4.06 -9.63 -1.69
C VAL A 27 5.28 -9.75 -2.61
N SER A 28 5.09 -10.33 -3.79
CA SER A 28 6.17 -10.48 -4.77
C SER A 28 6.93 -9.16 -5.01
N SER A 29 8.25 -9.21 -5.08
CA SER A 29 9.11 -8.06 -5.43
C SER A 29 9.21 -7.80 -6.93
N ALA A 30 8.61 -8.66 -7.77
CA ALA A 30 8.68 -8.51 -9.20
C ALA A 30 7.89 -7.27 -9.65
N LYS A 31 8.58 -6.32 -10.29
CA LYS A 31 7.99 -5.05 -10.73
C LYS A 31 6.67 -5.21 -11.49
N LEU A 32 6.61 -6.13 -12.46
CA LEU A 32 5.39 -6.35 -13.26
C LEU A 32 4.23 -6.86 -12.40
N ASP A 33 4.48 -7.76 -11.44
CA ASP A 33 3.45 -8.26 -10.53
C ASP A 33 2.88 -7.10 -9.69
N LEU A 34 3.75 -6.25 -9.15
CA LEU A 34 3.39 -5.08 -8.34
C LEU A 34 2.59 -4.04 -9.14
N GLU A 35 3.04 -3.70 -10.36
CA GLU A 35 2.36 -2.73 -11.22
C GLU A 35 1.00 -3.24 -11.69
N PHE A 36 0.88 -4.51 -12.04
CA PHE A 36 -0.39 -5.08 -12.47
C PHE A 36 -1.38 -5.21 -11.32
N ALA A 37 -0.95 -5.67 -10.14
CA ALA A 37 -1.79 -5.68 -8.95
C ALA A 37 -2.29 -4.28 -8.59
N PHE A 38 -1.39 -3.28 -8.62
CA PHE A 38 -1.76 -1.90 -8.34
C PHE A 38 -2.77 -1.38 -9.35
N ASN A 39 -2.49 -1.53 -10.64
CA ASN A 39 -3.39 -1.09 -11.70
C ASN A 39 -4.74 -1.84 -11.70
N PHE A 40 -4.76 -3.10 -11.26
CA PHE A 40 -5.98 -3.87 -11.08
C PHE A 40 -6.84 -3.28 -9.95
N ALA A 41 -6.24 -3.03 -8.79
CA ALA A 41 -6.91 -2.47 -7.62
C ALA A 41 -7.35 -1.03 -7.86
N TRP A 42 -6.48 -0.19 -8.43
CA TRP A 42 -6.72 1.23 -8.68
C TRP A 42 -7.95 1.48 -9.55
N ARG A 43 -8.18 0.63 -10.56
CA ARG A 43 -9.35 0.74 -11.44
C ARG A 43 -10.67 0.33 -10.77
N ARG A 44 -10.60 -0.42 -9.67
CA ARG A 44 -11.77 -0.95 -8.94
C ARG A 44 -12.07 -0.15 -7.68
N TRP A 45 -11.06 0.53 -7.14
CA TRP A 45 -11.18 1.29 -5.92
C TRP A 45 -11.94 2.59 -6.14
N SER A 46 -13.02 2.76 -5.37
CA SER A 46 -13.96 3.88 -5.49
C SER A 46 -13.30 5.25 -5.27
N GLN A 47 -12.28 5.32 -4.41
CA GLN A 47 -11.60 6.58 -4.06
C GLN A 47 -10.53 7.01 -5.06
N ALA A 48 -10.19 6.19 -6.08
CA ALA A 48 -9.12 6.51 -7.03
C ALA A 48 -9.28 7.89 -7.70
N SER A 49 -10.53 8.31 -7.95
CA SER A 49 -10.85 9.63 -8.52
C SER A 49 -10.45 10.82 -7.63
N ARG A 50 -10.27 10.60 -6.32
CA ARG A 50 -9.84 11.62 -5.35
C ARG A 50 -8.32 11.86 -5.36
N PHE A 51 -7.58 11.08 -6.15
CA PHE A 51 -6.13 11.19 -6.35
C PHE A 51 -5.78 11.49 -7.82
N PRO A 52 -6.17 12.66 -8.35
CA PRO A 52 -6.09 12.96 -9.78
C PRO A 52 -4.64 13.02 -10.30
N SER A 53 -3.63 13.20 -9.45
CA SER A 53 -2.22 13.25 -9.88
C SER A 53 -1.61 11.86 -10.12
N ILE A 54 -2.33 10.80 -9.75
CA ILE A 54 -1.97 9.39 -9.98
C ILE A 54 -2.84 8.78 -11.10
N ALA A 55 -3.96 9.43 -11.44
CA ALA A 55 -4.82 9.00 -12.53
C ALA A 55 -4.07 8.99 -13.88
N GLY A 56 -4.33 7.96 -14.70
CA GLY A 56 -3.76 7.82 -16.04
C GLY A 56 -3.11 6.45 -16.31
N HIS A 57 -2.34 6.36 -17.39
CA HIS A 57 -1.73 5.12 -17.87
C HIS A 57 -0.58 4.59 -16.98
N ASP A 58 0.00 5.44 -16.12
CA ASP A 58 1.24 5.14 -15.39
C ASP A 58 1.06 4.93 -13.88
N ALA A 59 -0.17 4.72 -13.40
CA ALA A 59 -0.47 4.65 -11.98
C ALA A 59 0.39 3.59 -11.24
N GLY A 60 0.53 2.39 -11.83
CA GLY A 60 1.42 1.33 -11.32
C GLY A 60 2.90 1.73 -11.28
N ASN A 61 3.42 2.40 -12.31
CA ASN A 61 4.82 2.85 -12.34
C ASN A 61 5.09 3.94 -11.29
N LEU A 62 4.12 4.85 -11.07
CA LEU A 62 4.20 5.84 -10.00
C LEU A 62 4.19 5.20 -8.62
N PHE A 63 3.36 4.18 -8.43
CA PHE A 63 3.35 3.39 -7.21
C PHE A 63 4.70 2.70 -6.98
N TRP A 64 5.23 1.99 -7.98
CA TRP A 64 6.54 1.33 -7.89
C TRP A 64 7.67 2.29 -7.50
N ILE A 65 7.76 3.45 -8.17
CA ILE A 65 8.73 4.50 -7.82
C ILE A 65 8.49 5.01 -6.38
N GLY A 66 7.23 5.17 -5.99
CA GLY A 66 6.83 5.60 -4.66
C GLY A 66 7.23 4.60 -3.56
N MET A 67 7.07 3.30 -3.81
CA MET A 67 7.50 2.21 -2.91
C MET A 67 9.02 2.27 -2.70
N GLY A 68 9.81 2.34 -3.78
CA GLY A 68 11.27 2.40 -3.68
C GLY A 68 11.80 3.63 -2.93
N LYS A 69 11.04 4.72 -2.90
CA LYS A 69 11.37 5.91 -2.11
C LYS A 69 10.87 5.84 -0.66
N SER A 70 9.97 4.91 -0.33
CA SER A 70 9.24 4.94 0.94
C SER A 70 10.11 4.63 2.15
N GLU A 71 11.08 3.73 2.06
CA GLU A 71 12.03 3.44 3.15
C GLU A 71 12.83 4.67 3.61
N GLY A 72 13.17 5.56 2.67
CA GLY A 72 13.96 6.75 2.96
C GLY A 72 13.15 7.90 3.56
N ARG A 73 11.81 7.79 3.64
CA ARG A 73 10.95 8.83 4.20
C ARG A 73 10.99 8.78 5.72
N ARG A 74 11.06 9.95 6.35
CA ARG A 74 10.92 10.11 7.80
C ARG A 74 9.46 10.41 8.14
N SER A 75 9.00 9.95 9.30
CA SER A 75 7.69 10.28 9.88
C SER A 75 6.50 9.91 8.98
N THR A 76 6.45 8.64 8.56
CA THR A 76 5.30 8.06 7.84
C THR A 76 4.72 6.93 8.68
N PRO A 77 3.39 6.72 8.73
CA PRO A 77 2.81 5.65 9.55
C PRO A 77 3.22 4.25 9.07
N ALA A 78 3.39 4.09 7.75
CA ALA A 78 3.84 2.85 7.14
C ALA A 78 4.74 3.12 5.93
N ALA A 79 5.51 2.11 5.56
CA ALA A 79 6.36 2.13 4.37
C ALA A 79 6.50 0.71 3.83
N TRP A 80 7.24 0.58 2.73
CA TRP A 80 7.56 -0.70 2.10
C TRP A 80 9.04 -0.97 2.20
N ARG A 81 9.42 -2.16 2.66
CA ARG A 81 10.78 -2.66 2.53
C ARG A 81 10.90 -3.47 1.25
N CYS A 82 11.84 -3.11 0.38
CA CYS A 82 11.99 -3.71 -0.94
C CYS A 82 13.29 -4.52 -1.02
N GLY A 83 13.19 -5.83 -0.87
CA GLY A 83 14.31 -6.76 -1.00
C GLY A 83 13.92 -7.98 -1.84
N ARG A 84 14.11 -9.18 -1.28
CA ARG A 84 13.63 -10.43 -1.92
C ARG A 84 12.11 -10.44 -2.06
N TRP A 85 11.41 -9.89 -1.08
CA TRP A 85 9.98 -9.61 -1.10
C TRP A 85 9.75 -8.10 -0.96
N SER A 86 8.55 -7.66 -1.30
CA SER A 86 8.05 -6.33 -0.96
C SER A 86 7.21 -6.44 0.31
N GLU A 87 7.75 -5.92 1.41
CA GLU A 87 7.23 -6.09 2.77
C GLU A 87 6.66 -4.76 3.26
N PRO A 88 5.34 -4.58 3.38
CA PRO A 88 4.80 -3.43 4.09
C PRO A 88 5.14 -3.54 5.58
N TYR A 89 5.41 -2.41 6.23
CA TYR A 89 5.67 -2.36 7.67
C TYR A 89 5.16 -1.07 8.29
N ILE A 90 4.80 -1.13 9.58
CA ILE A 90 4.51 0.05 10.40
C ILE A 90 5.82 0.67 10.85
N PHE A 91 5.94 1.99 10.72
CA PHE A 91 7.17 2.70 11.10
C PHE A 91 7.24 2.97 12.61
N TYR A 92 6.09 3.22 13.23
CA TYR A 92 6.00 3.55 14.65
C TYR A 92 6.00 2.28 15.50
N ASP A 93 7.04 2.11 16.32
CA ASP A 93 7.15 0.96 17.20
C ASP A 93 5.98 0.90 18.19
N GLY A 94 5.43 -0.30 18.40
CA GLY A 94 4.27 -0.55 19.26
C GLY A 94 2.91 -0.10 18.72
N TRP A 95 2.83 0.49 17.52
CA TRP A 95 1.56 0.89 16.92
C TRP A 95 0.92 -0.26 16.13
N THR A 96 -0.40 -0.34 16.22
CA THR A 96 -1.22 -1.30 15.47
C THR A 96 -1.58 -0.79 14.08
N VAL A 97 -2.01 -1.70 13.20
CA VAL A 97 -2.48 -1.34 11.85
C VAL A 97 -3.68 -0.40 11.92
N ASP A 98 -4.63 -0.63 12.83
CA ASP A 98 -5.83 0.20 12.97
C ASP A 98 -5.49 1.62 13.44
N GLU A 99 -4.60 1.80 14.43
CA GLU A 99 -4.15 3.13 14.86
C GLU A 99 -3.46 3.91 13.73
N CYS A 100 -2.64 3.21 12.92
CA CYS A 100 -2.02 3.82 11.75
C CYS A 100 -3.04 4.13 10.64
N LEU A 101 -4.09 3.32 10.48
CA LEU A 101 -5.18 3.58 9.53
C LEU A 101 -6.02 4.78 9.94
N GLU A 102 -6.27 4.98 11.24
CA GLU A 102 -6.91 6.20 11.74
C GLU A 102 -6.07 7.44 11.44
N LEU A 103 -4.75 7.35 11.61
CA LEU A 103 -3.82 8.43 11.26
C LEU A 103 -3.75 8.70 9.75
N VAL A 104 -3.89 7.65 8.92
CA VAL A 104 -3.83 7.74 7.46
C VAL A 104 -5.20 8.05 6.82
N ALA A 105 -6.28 8.11 7.61
CA ALA A 105 -7.59 8.49 7.13
C ALA A 105 -7.66 10.01 6.92
N ASP A 106 -8.34 10.45 5.85
CA ASP A 106 -8.63 11.85 5.59
C ASP A 106 -9.88 12.01 4.69
N GLU A 107 -10.14 13.22 4.19
CA GLU A 107 -11.28 13.50 3.32
C GLU A 107 -11.26 12.74 1.98
N ARG A 108 -10.13 12.14 1.60
CA ARG A 108 -9.98 11.35 0.36
C ARG A 108 -10.22 9.86 0.58
N ALA A 109 -9.90 9.32 1.74
CA ALA A 109 -10.09 7.91 2.03
C ALA A 109 -10.12 7.67 3.53
N SER A 110 -11.13 6.95 3.99
CA SER A 110 -11.23 6.43 5.36
C SER A 110 -10.29 5.23 5.56
N GLY A 111 -10.14 4.78 6.82
CA GLY A 111 -9.41 3.55 7.12
C GLY A 111 -10.00 2.33 6.39
N GLU A 112 -11.33 2.24 6.31
CA GLU A 112 -12.02 1.15 5.60
C GLU A 112 -11.80 1.22 4.08
N ASP A 113 -11.75 2.42 3.49
CA ASP A 113 -11.40 2.57 2.07
C ASP A 113 -9.97 2.06 1.79
N TRP A 114 -9.02 2.29 2.70
CA TRP A 114 -7.66 1.77 2.57
C TRP A 114 -7.60 0.25 2.75
N LYS A 115 -8.38 -0.32 3.67
CA LYS A 115 -8.52 -1.79 3.81
C LYS A 115 -9.08 -2.42 2.53
N GLU A 116 -10.14 -1.84 1.95
CA GLU A 116 -10.69 -2.28 0.66
C GLU A 116 -9.62 -2.24 -0.44
N PHE A 117 -8.85 -1.16 -0.51
CA PHE A 117 -7.80 -1.02 -1.52
C PHE A 117 -6.71 -2.10 -1.38
N GLY A 118 -6.30 -2.38 -0.14
CA GLY A 118 -5.38 -3.47 0.18
C GLY A 118 -5.94 -4.84 -0.19
N GLN A 119 -7.21 -5.11 0.11
CA GLN A 119 -7.90 -6.34 -0.28
C GLN A 119 -7.90 -6.54 -1.79
N LEU A 120 -8.29 -5.51 -2.56
CA LEU A 120 -8.27 -5.55 -4.02
C LEU A 120 -6.86 -5.83 -4.55
N TYR A 121 -5.84 -5.19 -3.97
CA TYR A 121 -4.44 -5.38 -4.35
C TYR A 121 -3.96 -6.81 -4.10
N VAL A 122 -4.19 -7.32 -2.89
CA VAL A 122 -3.81 -8.69 -2.50
C VAL A 122 -4.53 -9.74 -3.36
N SER A 123 -5.81 -9.52 -3.70
CA SER A 123 -6.63 -10.47 -4.47
C SER A 123 -6.11 -10.75 -5.89
N TYR A 124 -5.25 -9.87 -6.42
CA TYR A 124 -4.63 -10.08 -7.72
C TYR A 124 -3.52 -11.15 -7.68
N PHE A 125 -2.83 -11.27 -6.56
CA PHE A 125 -1.67 -12.16 -6.44
C PHE A 125 -2.10 -13.62 -6.32
N LYS A 126 -1.32 -14.51 -6.95
CA LYS A 126 -1.42 -15.93 -6.68
C LYS A 126 -0.89 -16.25 -5.27
N PRO A 127 -1.34 -17.35 -4.62
CA PRO A 127 -0.91 -17.69 -3.27
C PRO A 127 0.61 -17.81 -3.08
N ASP A 128 1.34 -18.29 -4.09
CA ASP A 128 2.80 -18.41 -4.07
C ASP A 128 3.53 -17.07 -4.11
N LYS A 129 2.81 -15.99 -4.44
CA LYS A 129 3.27 -14.60 -4.50
C LYS A 129 2.89 -13.78 -3.27
N LEU A 130 2.35 -14.42 -2.24
CA LEU A 130 1.98 -13.81 -0.97
C LEU A 130 2.69 -14.51 0.19
N ARG A 131 2.88 -13.75 1.27
CA ARG A 131 3.27 -14.26 2.58
C ARG A 131 2.31 -13.71 3.61
N PHE A 132 1.61 -14.63 4.26
CA PHE A 132 0.73 -14.35 5.38
C PHE A 132 1.52 -14.47 6.66
N ASP A 133 1.13 -13.70 7.68
CA ASP A 133 1.72 -13.86 9.01
C ASP A 133 1.65 -15.33 9.43
N VAL A 134 2.80 -15.88 9.81
CA VAL A 134 2.84 -17.16 10.51
C VAL A 134 2.72 -16.76 11.97
N ASP A 135 1.56 -17.05 12.55
CA ASP A 135 1.25 -17.00 13.98
C ASP A 135 2.45 -16.65 14.88
N PRO A 136 2.48 -15.48 15.56
CA PRO A 136 3.61 -15.08 16.41
C PRO A 136 3.86 -16.01 17.61
N ASP A 137 3.01 -17.02 17.81
CA ASP A 137 3.13 -18.08 18.83
C ASP A 137 3.68 -19.43 18.30
N ARG A 138 4.52 -19.43 17.24
CA ARG A 138 5.29 -20.61 16.82
C ARG A 138 6.80 -20.43 16.82
#